data_AF-G5KFV6-F1
#
_entry.id   AF-G5KFV6-F1
#
_cell.length_a   1.000
_cell.length_b   1.000
_cell.length_c   1.000
_cell.angle_alpha   90.00
_cell.angle_beta   90.00
_cell.angle_gamma   90.00
#
_symmetry.space_group_name_H-M   'P 1'
#
loop_
_entity.id
_entity.type
_entity.pdbx_description
1 polymer ?
#
loop_
_entity_poly.entity_id
_entity_poly.type
_entity_poly.pdbx_seq_one_letter_code
_entity_poly.pdbx_strand_id
1 'polypeptide(L)'
;MIVIASRINPFFKSFLLLVLFFCSFLFDWVPFGIPIILAFYFYHGNQKAIRNTILIACFIMIWLFISAKPLDDLTVLDWIDVISSFGLLPVIYLLNHYNGQRGLNSPVIIWGFYAFYPLHLTVLYLI
;
A
#
# COMPACT_ATOMS: atom_id res chain seq x y z
N MET A 1 1.89 10.62 -13.01
CA MET A 1 3.07 10.63 -12.12
C MET A 1 4.39 10.26 -12.83
N ILE A 2 4.47 9.14 -13.56
CA ILE A 2 5.72 8.62 -14.16
C ILE A 2 6.29 9.49 -15.31
N VAL A 3 5.43 10.11 -16.14
CA VAL A 3 5.87 10.94 -17.29
C VAL A 3 6.51 12.26 -16.86
N ILE A 4 6.18 12.75 -15.67
CA ILE A 4 6.76 13.98 -15.11
C ILE A 4 8.08 13.65 -14.41
N ALA A 5 8.14 12.55 -13.67
CA ALA A 5 9.34 12.13 -12.93
C ALA A 5 10.55 11.76 -13.81
N SER A 6 10.35 11.41 -15.09
CA SER A 6 11.44 11.14 -16.04
C SER A 6 12.11 12.39 -16.60
N ARG A 7 11.52 13.58 -16.39
CA ARG A 7 12.07 14.86 -16.88
C ARG A 7 12.77 15.68 -15.80
N ILE A 8 12.89 15.14 -14.58
CA ILE A 8 13.43 15.83 -13.41
C ILE A 8 14.85 15.34 -13.14
N ASN A 9 15.74 16.23 -12.69
CA ASN A 9 17.10 15.88 -12.29
C ASN A 9 17.06 14.72 -11.26
N PRO A 10 17.87 13.65 -11.43
CA PRO A 10 17.88 12.50 -10.52
C PRO A 10 18.12 12.88 -9.06
N PHE A 11 18.95 13.91 -8.79
CA PHE A 11 19.17 14.41 -7.44
C PHE A 11 17.90 15.01 -6.84
N PHE A 12 17.20 15.87 -7.59
CA PHE A 12 15.96 16.49 -7.14
C PHE A 12 14.83 15.46 -6.99
N LYS A 13 14.80 14.44 -7.85
CA LYS A 13 13.86 13.31 -7.73
C LYS A 13 14.07 12.55 -6.42
N SER A 14 15.31 12.21 -6.08
CA SER A 14 15.63 11.53 -4.81
C SER A 14 15.31 12.40 -3.60
N PHE A 15 15.62 13.70 -3.66
CA PHE A 15 15.26 14.65 -2.62
C PHE A 15 13.73 14.72 -2.42
N LEU A 16 12.96 14.82 -3.51
CA LEU A 16 11.49 14.85 -3.45
C LEU A 16 10.93 13.56 -2.85
N LEU A 17 11.43 12.39 -3.24
CA LEU A 17 11.01 11.11 -2.67
C LEU A 17 11.31 11.03 -1.17
N LEU A 18 12.44 11.57 -0.73
CA LEU A 18 12.82 11.63 0.67
C LEU A 18 11.89 12.57 1.47
N VAL A 19 11.59 13.76 0.93
CA VAL A 19 10.62 14.68 1.55
C VAL A 19 9.24 14.04 1.63
N LEU A 20 8.76 13.43 0.54
CA LEU A 20 7.47 12.74 0.54
C LEU A 20 7.44 11.60 1.55
N PHE A 21 8.53 10.84 1.69
CA PHE A 21 8.66 9.80 2.71
C PHE A 21 8.56 10.38 4.13
N PHE A 22 9.22 11.50 4.43
CA PHE A 22 9.10 12.10 5.75
C PHE A 22 7.74 12.74 6.02
N CYS A 23 7.16 13.44 5.06
CA CYS A 23 5.80 13.97 5.16
C CYS A 23 4.77 12.85 5.36
N SER A 24 5.07 11.65 4.87
CA SER A 24 4.18 10.51 4.96
C SER A 24 3.99 9.99 6.39
N PHE A 25 4.93 10.24 7.32
CA PHE A 25 4.77 9.88 8.73
C PHE A 25 3.62 10.62 9.43
N LEU A 26 3.12 11.72 8.85
CA LEU A 26 1.97 12.45 9.38
C LEU A 26 0.63 11.76 9.07
N PHE A 27 0.64 10.69 8.27
CA PHE A 27 -0.53 9.99 7.78
C PHE A 27 -0.46 8.51 8.13
N ASP A 28 -1.62 7.90 8.31
CA ASP A 28 -1.74 6.49 8.67
C ASP A 28 -1.24 5.57 7.54
N TRP A 29 -0.49 4.50 7.88
CA TRP A 29 0.02 3.44 7.00
C TRP A 29 1.11 3.82 5.97
N VAL A 30 1.47 5.09 5.85
CA VAL A 30 2.29 5.55 4.72
C VAL A 30 3.80 5.23 4.75
N PRO A 31 4.49 4.92 5.88
CA PRO A 31 5.90 4.50 5.81
C PRO A 31 6.09 3.22 4.99
N PHE A 32 5.03 2.42 4.80
CA PHE A 32 5.04 1.23 3.94
C PHE A 32 4.65 1.53 2.49
N GLY A 33 3.78 2.51 2.26
CA GLY A 33 3.24 2.82 0.94
C GLY A 33 4.31 3.22 -0.08
N ILE A 34 5.20 4.15 0.28
CA ILE A 34 6.25 4.62 -0.64
C ILE A 34 7.25 3.50 -0.98
N PRO A 35 7.81 2.75 -0.01
CA PRO A 35 8.66 1.59 -0.31
C PRO A 35 7.98 0.54 -1.19
N ILE A 36 6.70 0.24 -0.95
CA ILE A 36 5.95 -0.71 -1.79
C ILE A 36 5.85 -0.18 -3.22
N ILE A 37 5.45 1.08 -3.42
CA ILE A 37 5.37 1.71 -4.76
C ILE A 37 6.73 1.67 -5.47
N LEU A 38 7.83 1.97 -4.76
CA LEU A 38 9.18 1.91 -5.31
C LEU A 38 9.60 0.48 -5.66
N ALA A 39 9.28 -0.51 -4.83
CA ALA A 39 9.55 -1.91 -5.11
C ALA A 39 8.81 -2.38 -6.37
N PHE A 40 7.54 -1.97 -6.56
CA PHE A 40 6.80 -2.22 -7.79
C PHE A 40 7.48 -1.61 -9.02
N TYR A 41 8.04 -0.41 -8.88
CA TYR A 41 8.76 0.26 -9.94
C TYR A 41 10.06 -0.48 -10.31
N PHE A 42 10.89 -0.83 -9.33
CA PHE A 42 12.19 -1.46 -9.57
C PHE A 42 12.09 -2.96 -9.94
N TYR A 43 11.15 -3.68 -9.34
CA TYR A 43 10.94 -5.10 -9.58
C TYR A 43 9.83 -5.39 -10.59
N HIS A 44 9.47 -4.41 -11.42
CA HIS A 44 8.47 -4.58 -12.47
C HIS A 44 8.78 -5.82 -13.34
N GLY A 45 7.80 -6.72 -13.47
CA GLY A 45 7.96 -7.99 -14.19
C GLY A 45 8.56 -9.14 -13.36
N ASN A 46 9.10 -8.87 -12.17
CA ASN A 46 9.58 -9.89 -11.24
C ASN A 46 8.55 -10.14 -10.11
N GLN A 47 7.56 -10.99 -10.42
CA GLN A 47 6.46 -11.31 -9.51
C GLN A 47 6.93 -11.91 -8.17
N LYS A 48 8.03 -12.67 -8.16
CA LYS A 48 8.60 -13.22 -6.93
C LYS A 48 9.12 -12.12 -6.00
N ALA A 49 9.83 -11.14 -6.55
CA ALA A 49 10.36 -10.03 -5.77
C ALA A 49 9.23 -9.15 -5.20
N ILE A 50 8.22 -8.83 -6.00
CA ILE A 50 7.07 -8.03 -5.54
C ILE A 50 6.28 -8.77 -4.45
N ARG A 51 6.03 -10.07 -4.64
CA ARG A 51 5.39 -10.91 -3.60
C ARG A 51 6.18 -10.87 -2.30
N ASN A 52 7.50 -11.03 -2.38
CA ASN A 52 8.36 -10.98 -1.20
C ASN A 52 8.31 -9.60 -0.53
N THR A 53 8.27 -8.50 -1.29
CA THR A 53 8.07 -7.16 -0.72
C THR A 53 6.77 -7.07 0.07
N ILE A 54 5.66 -7.58 -0.46
CA ILE A 54 4.37 -7.56 0.24
C ILE A 54 4.44 -8.39 1.53
N LEU A 55 5.00 -9.60 1.46
CA LEU A 55 5.14 -10.47 2.63
C LEU A 55 6.05 -9.84 3.71
N ILE A 56 7.16 -9.21 3.31
CA ILE A 56 8.06 -8.50 4.21
C ILE A 56 7.34 -7.31 4.85
N ALA A 57 6.57 -6.54 4.07
CA ALA A 57 5.79 -5.43 4.60
C ALA A 57 4.77 -5.92 5.64
N CYS A 58 3.99 -6.96 5.34
CA CYS A 58 3.06 -7.56 6.30
C CYS A 58 3.78 -8.00 7.58
N PHE A 59 4.92 -8.69 7.44
CA PHE A 59 5.68 -9.17 8.58
C PHE A 59 6.21 -8.02 9.46
N ILE A 60 6.77 -6.98 8.85
CA ILE A 60 7.27 -5.80 9.59
C ILE A 60 6.11 -5.10 10.30
N MET A 61 4.95 -4.97 9.67
CA MET A 61 3.77 -4.36 10.29
C MET A 61 3.32 -5.15 11.52
N ILE A 62 3.14 -6.47 11.38
CA ILE A 62 2.77 -7.36 12.50
C ILE A 62 3.81 -7.25 13.63
N TRP A 63 5.10 -7.28 13.28
CA TRP A 63 6.18 -7.15 14.24
C TRP A 63 6.11 -5.83 15.02
N LEU A 64 5.88 -4.71 14.33
CA LEU A 64 5.78 -3.39 14.98
C LEU A 64 4.58 -3.31 15.92
N PHE A 65 3.42 -3.85 15.54
CA PHE A 65 2.24 -3.83 16.40
C PHE A 65 2.42 -4.70 17.65
N ILE A 66 2.96 -5.91 17.51
CA ILE A 66 3.22 -6.81 18.65
C ILE A 66 4.33 -6.26 19.54
N SER A 67 5.35 -5.62 18.97
CA SER A 67 6.49 -5.09 19.74
C SER A 67 6.22 -3.73 20.39
N ALA A 68 5.09 -3.09 20.07
CA ALA A 68 4.76 -1.78 20.63
C ALA A 68 4.44 -1.84 22.13
N LYS A 69 3.98 -2.99 22.63
CA LYS A 69 3.59 -3.22 24.03
C LYS A 69 3.95 -4.63 24.49
N PRO A 70 4.11 -4.87 25.81
CA PRO A 70 4.18 -6.22 26.35
C PRO A 70 2.93 -7.04 25.95
N LEU A 71 3.09 -8.34 25.72
CA LEU A 71 2.00 -9.23 25.27
C LEU A 71 0.80 -9.25 26.22
N ASP A 72 1.06 -9.14 27.53
CA ASP A 72 0.03 -9.17 28.58
C ASP A 72 -0.83 -7.89 28.58
N ASP A 73 -0.34 -6.80 27.97
CA ASP A 73 -1.00 -5.50 27.91
C ASP A 73 -1.72 -5.25 26.56
N LEU A 74 -1.74 -6.23 25.66
CA LEU A 74 -2.39 -6.10 24.36
C LEU A 74 -3.92 -6.10 24.50
N THR A 75 -4.54 -5.07 23.95
CA THR A 75 -5.99 -4.92 23.91
C THR A 75 -6.58 -5.56 22.65
N VAL A 76 -7.92 -5.71 22.60
CA VAL A 76 -8.62 -6.16 21.39
C VAL A 76 -8.32 -5.26 20.18
N LEU A 77 -8.15 -3.95 20.40
CA LEU A 77 -7.81 -3.00 19.33
C LEU A 77 -6.42 -3.29 18.75
N ASP A 78 -5.44 -3.61 19.59
CA ASP A 78 -4.09 -3.96 19.12
C ASP A 78 -4.12 -5.25 18.28
N TRP A 79 -4.98 -6.22 18.63
CA TRP A 79 -5.19 -7.42 17.82
C TRP A 79 -5.89 -7.15 16.49
N ILE A 80 -6.82 -6.18 16.46
CA ILE A 80 -7.44 -5.73 15.20
C ILE A 80 -6.38 -5.13 14.27
N ASP A 81 -5.43 -4.34 14.81
CA ASP A 81 -4.32 -3.78 14.03
C ASP A 81 -3.41 -4.88 13.45
N VAL A 82 -3.09 -5.91 14.24
CA VAL A 82 -2.35 -7.09 13.76
C VAL A 82 -3.10 -7.79 12.63
N ILE A 83 -4.41 -8.02 12.80
CA ILE A 83 -5.24 -8.66 11.76
C ILE A 83 -5.32 -7.80 10.50
N SER A 84 -5.44 -6.48 10.65
CA SER A 84 -5.53 -5.54 9.55
C SER A 84 -4.29 -5.60 8.65
N SER A 85 -3.11 -5.93 9.20
CA SER A 85 -1.86 -6.08 8.46
C SER A 85 -1.93 -7.17 7.38
N PHE A 86 -2.80 -8.18 7.55
CA PHE A 86 -3.05 -9.20 6.53
C PHE A 86 -3.86 -8.68 5.33
N GLY A 87 -4.47 -7.50 5.44
CA GLY A 87 -5.21 -6.84 4.36
C GLY A 87 -4.38 -6.54 3.10
N LEU A 88 -3.05 -6.62 3.19
CA LEU A 88 -2.15 -6.53 2.03
C LEU A 88 -2.01 -7.85 1.25
N LEU A 89 -2.32 -9.01 1.85
CA LEU A 89 -2.16 -10.31 1.17
C LEU A 89 -3.03 -10.47 -0.10
N PRO A 90 -4.29 -10.02 -0.15
CA PRO A 90 -5.11 -10.06 -1.37
C PRO A 90 -4.45 -9.38 -2.57
N VAL A 91 -3.55 -8.42 -2.35
CA VAL A 91 -2.78 -7.78 -3.42
C VAL A 91 -1.97 -8.82 -4.19
N ILE A 92 -1.36 -9.81 -3.52
CA ILE A 92 -0.59 -10.88 -4.18
C ILE A 92 -1.45 -11.62 -5.21
N TYR A 93 -2.70 -11.94 -4.86
CA TYR A 93 -3.63 -12.59 -5.79
C TYR A 93 -3.88 -11.72 -7.02
N LEU A 94 -4.17 -10.44 -6.79
CA LEU A 94 -4.40 -9.45 -7.84
C LEU A 94 -3.21 -9.33 -8.79
N LEU A 95 -1.99 -9.32 -8.26
CA LEU A 95 -0.76 -9.21 -9.05
C LEU A 95 -0.41 -10.46 -9.85
N ASN A 96 -0.69 -11.64 -9.30
CA ASN A 96 -0.46 -12.90 -10.04
C ASN A 96 -1.33 -12.97 -11.31
N HIS A 97 -2.47 -12.28 -11.33
CA HIS A 97 -3.37 -12.20 -12.48
C HIS A 97 -3.16 -10.91 -13.29
N TYR A 98 -2.27 -10.02 -12.86
CA TYR A 98 -2.01 -8.78 -13.57
C TYR A 98 -1.18 -9.05 -14.83
N ASN A 99 -1.75 -8.76 -15.99
CA ASN A 99 -1.16 -9.02 -17.30
C ASN A 99 -0.36 -7.83 -17.86
N GLY A 100 -0.20 -6.74 -17.10
CA GLY A 100 0.54 -5.54 -17.52
C GLY A 100 -0.18 -4.68 -18.55
N GLN A 101 -1.37 -5.06 -19.00
CA GLN A 101 -2.14 -4.28 -19.97
C GLN A 101 -2.98 -3.23 -19.25
N ARG A 102 -3.25 -2.12 -19.95
CA ARG A 102 -4.21 -1.12 -19.45
C ARG A 102 -5.58 -1.76 -19.31
N GLY A 103 -6.27 -1.43 -18.22
CA GLY A 103 -7.65 -1.83 -18.01
C GLY A 103 -8.59 -1.28 -19.09
N LEU A 104 -9.78 -1.88 -19.18
CA LEU A 104 -10.82 -1.46 -20.13
C LEU A 104 -11.26 -0.02 -19.84
N ASN A 105 -11.34 0.80 -20.90
CA ASN A 105 -11.89 2.16 -20.82
C ASN A 105 -13.42 2.13 -20.83
N SER A 106 -14.02 1.46 -19.84
CA SER A 106 -15.46 1.31 -19.70
C SER A 106 -16.01 2.34 -18.70
N PRO A 107 -17.11 3.04 -19.02
CA PRO A 107 -17.77 3.94 -18.08
C PRO A 107 -18.12 3.26 -16.77
N VAL A 108 -18.52 1.98 -16.78
CA VAL A 108 -18.90 1.23 -15.58
C VAL A 108 -17.71 1.08 -14.62
N ILE A 109 -16.51 0.80 -15.16
CA ILE A 109 -15.30 0.62 -14.33
C ILE A 109 -14.89 1.96 -13.72
N ILE A 110 -14.97 3.04 -14.51
CA ILE A 110 -14.64 4.39 -14.06
C ILE A 110 -15.62 4.84 -12.97
N TRP A 111 -16.92 4.76 -13.22
CA TRP A 111 -17.94 5.16 -12.25
C TRP A 111 -17.99 4.24 -11.04
N GLY A 112 -17.72 2.95 -11.21
CA GLY A 112 -17.57 2.00 -10.11
C GLY A 112 -16.42 2.39 -9.18
N PHE A 113 -15.27 2.78 -9.73
CA PHE A 113 -14.15 3.28 -8.93
C PHE A 113 -14.50 4.55 -8.15
N TYR A 114 -15.22 5.50 -8.78
CA TYR A 114 -15.65 6.73 -8.09
C TYR A 114 -16.73 6.49 -7.03
N ALA A 115 -17.64 5.53 -7.27
CA ALA A 115 -18.69 5.18 -6.32
C ALA A 115 -18.15 4.38 -5.12
N PHE A 116 -17.04 3.64 -5.30
CA PHE A 116 -16.48 2.80 -4.24
C PHE A 116 -16.18 3.59 -2.96
N TYR A 117 -15.54 4.76 -3.06
CA TYR A 117 -15.15 5.53 -1.89
C TYR A 117 -16.33 6.03 -1.03
N PRO A 118 -17.34 6.74 -1.59
CA PRO A 118 -18.51 7.15 -0.81
C PRO A 118 -19.32 5.96 -0.28
N LEU A 119 -19.44 4.87 -1.05
CA LEU A 119 -20.13 3.66 -0.58
C LEU A 119 -19.39 3.00 0.58
N HIS A 120 -18.06 2.87 0.50
CA HIS A 120 -17.24 2.33 1.57
C HIS A 120 -17.40 3.13 2.87
N LEU A 121 -17.34 4.46 2.79
CA LEU A 121 -17.58 5.34 3.94
C LEU A 121 -19.01 5.20 4.49
N THR A 122 -20.01 5.03 3.61
CA THR A 122 -21.40 4.80 4.02
C THR A 122 -21.54 3.47 4.76
N VAL A 123 -20.92 2.41 4.29
CA VAL A 123 -20.93 1.10 4.97
C VAL A 123 -20.25 1.20 6.33
N LEU A 124 -19.08 1.83 6.41
CA LEU A 124 -18.38 2.05 7.68
C LEU A 124 -19.19 2.90 8.67
N TYR A 125 -20.01 3.83 8.19
CA TYR A 125 -20.91 4.63 9.03
C TYR A 125 -22.09 3.83 9.58
N LEU A 126 -22.54 2.80 8.86
CA LEU A 126 -23.71 2.00 9.23
C LEU A 126 -23.40 0.84 10.19
N ILE A 127 -22.12 0.50 10.37
CA ILE A 127 -21.65 -0.58 11.27
C ILE A 127 -21.00 0.01 12.52
#